data_AF-A0A9P7SU68-F1
#
_entry.id   AF-A0A9P7SU68-F1
#
_cell.length_a   1.000
_cell.length_b   1.000
_cell.length_c   1.000
_cell.angle_alpha   90.00
_cell.angle_beta   90.00
_cell.angle_gamma   90.00
#
_symmetry.space_group_name_H-M   'P 1'
#
loop_
_entity.id
_entity.type
_entity.pdbx_description
1 polymer ?
#
loop_
_entity_poly.entity_id
_entity_poly.type
_entity_poly.pdbx_seq_one_letter_code
_entity_poly.pdbx_strand_id
1 'polypeptide(L)'
;MDRRRGDRLTVSTESWFTEDSMRSSGNEEIHGVMDGAGDHDDHTIQDDAHNATEQHHHSLFLSDGVRYRASHAGRHRLAATTPVVSPRASPPTIESRVSGRLFPTTVHMSGILARQQYLIKLSRALIMYGAPPHQLEEYMSMSSRALEIEGEFFYIPDCMTIGFAQSTAGPAEVELVEVLEGMDLGRQQDVYDILMDVAHDRLGVEEGERRLDEVSGARPEYKVWFMILMYGLASACVAPLGFEGRLIDLPIAFILGCNVGLLQLVFAANNEQYANVFDLLAAAMNSFLARGFGSIHNGQLFCSSTLTQSSIFMILPGYMFLCGCFEVQGHKIVAGGTRMVYAMACILRLGFGNHIGAALYGMMVR
;
A
#
# COMPACT_ATOMS: atom_id res chain seq x y z
N MET A 1 51.21 -4.50 15.38
CA MET A 1 51.00 -3.06 15.59
C MET A 1 49.63 -2.75 15.03
N ASP A 2 48.49 -2.99 15.67
CA ASP A 2 48.05 -2.64 17.02
C ASP A 2 48.17 -1.14 17.33
N ARG A 3 47.05 -0.41 17.20
CA ARG A 3 46.59 0.57 18.18
C ARG A 3 45.10 0.90 17.99
N ARG A 4 44.36 0.69 19.07
CA ARG A 4 42.93 0.95 19.32
C ARG A 4 42.61 2.44 19.55
N ARG A 5 41.29 2.66 19.63
CA ARG A 5 40.52 3.67 20.41
C ARG A 5 40.10 4.88 19.55
N GLY A 6 38.83 5.18 19.29
CA GLY A 6 37.58 4.86 19.95
C GLY A 6 36.99 6.17 20.44
N ASP A 7 35.85 6.60 19.89
CA ASP A 7 34.89 7.46 20.61
C ASP A 7 33.48 7.27 20.06
N ARG A 8 32.57 7.27 21.01
CA ARG A 8 31.16 6.92 20.97
C ARG A 8 30.42 8.23 21.20
N LEU A 9 29.52 8.65 20.31
CA LEU A 9 28.58 9.74 20.59
C LEU A 9 27.16 9.31 20.27
N THR A 10 26.40 9.25 21.36
CA THR A 10 24.95 9.11 21.51
C THR A 10 24.27 10.44 21.22
N VAL A 11 23.16 10.45 20.47
CA VAL A 11 22.17 11.54 20.44
C VAL A 11 20.80 10.84 20.31
N SER A 12 20.09 10.57 21.41
CA SER A 12 19.20 11.43 22.19
C SER A 12 17.93 11.85 21.42
N THR A 13 16.85 11.17 21.78
CA THR A 13 15.44 11.39 21.46
C THR A 13 14.81 12.39 22.43
N GLU A 14 14.25 13.50 21.95
CA GLU A 14 13.22 14.34 22.61
C GLU A 14 12.42 15.03 21.47
N SER A 15 11.13 14.73 21.22
CA SER A 15 9.91 15.12 21.94
C SER A 15 9.72 16.63 22.11
N TRP A 16 8.90 17.26 21.27
CA TRP A 16 8.20 18.51 21.61
C TRP A 16 6.81 18.54 20.97
N PHE A 17 5.82 18.35 21.84
CA PHE A 17 4.46 18.87 21.71
C PHE A 17 4.28 19.75 22.94
N THR A 18 4.00 21.05 22.76
CA THR A 18 3.10 21.81 23.63
C THR A 18 2.80 23.21 23.07
N GLU A 19 1.49 23.50 23.03
CA GLU A 19 0.84 24.83 23.09
C GLU A 19 1.45 25.69 24.24
N ASP A 20 1.39 27.02 24.29
CA ASP A 20 0.25 27.90 24.04
C ASP A 20 0.69 29.39 24.19
N SER A 21 -0.19 30.31 23.79
CA SER A 21 -0.38 31.67 24.33
C SER A 21 0.05 32.93 23.53
N MET A 22 -1.00 33.59 23.01
CA MET A 22 -1.36 35.02 23.13
C MET A 22 -0.82 36.12 22.17
N ARG A 23 -1.73 36.53 21.26
CA ARG A 23 -2.43 37.84 21.16
C ARG A 23 -1.62 39.14 20.93
N SER A 24 -1.76 39.76 19.74
CA SER A 24 -2.52 41.02 19.49
C SER A 24 -2.02 41.85 18.30
N SER A 25 -3.00 42.35 17.53
CA SER A 25 -3.08 43.61 16.75
C SER A 25 -2.34 43.76 15.41
N GLY A 26 -3.13 44.14 14.40
CA GLY A 26 -2.69 44.81 13.17
C GLY A 26 -3.75 44.80 12.06
N ASN A 27 -4.68 45.76 12.09
CA ASN A 27 -5.63 46.08 11.02
C ASN A 27 -4.91 46.47 9.72
N GLU A 28 -5.48 46.13 8.57
CA GLU A 28 -5.54 47.03 7.41
C GLU A 28 -6.82 46.76 6.58
N GLU A 29 -7.62 47.82 6.44
CA GLU A 29 -8.84 47.93 5.66
C GLU A 29 -8.53 48.05 4.17
N ILE A 30 -9.36 47.45 3.31
CA ILE A 30 -9.64 48.01 1.97
C ILE A 30 -11.15 47.98 1.75
N HIS A 31 -11.68 49.16 1.42
CA HIS A 31 -13.08 49.53 1.36
C HIS A 31 -13.58 49.57 -0.09
N GLY A 32 -14.80 49.05 -0.33
CA GLY A 32 -15.80 49.60 -1.26
C GLY A 32 -15.81 49.12 -2.72
N VAL A 33 -16.95 48.56 -3.19
CA VAL A 33 -18.09 49.31 -3.82
C VAL A 33 -19.08 48.33 -4.51
N MET A 34 -20.34 48.34 -4.01
CA MET A 34 -21.69 48.27 -4.65
C MET A 34 -22.03 47.21 -5.73
N ASP A 35 -23.22 46.62 -5.87
CA ASP A 35 -24.55 46.69 -5.23
C ASP A 35 -25.44 45.57 -5.84
N GLY A 36 -26.49 45.12 -5.13
CA GLY A 36 -27.80 44.80 -5.77
C GLY A 36 -28.49 43.45 -5.51
N ALA A 37 -29.45 43.46 -4.55
CA ALA A 37 -30.74 42.73 -4.46
C ALA A 37 -30.78 41.17 -4.53
N GLY A 38 -31.37 40.39 -3.61
CA GLY A 38 -32.31 40.61 -2.51
C GLY A 38 -33.76 40.31 -2.89
N ASP A 39 -34.23 39.06 -2.72
CA ASP A 39 -35.59 38.75 -2.20
C ASP A 39 -35.82 37.23 -1.91
N HIS A 40 -36.83 36.96 -1.06
CA HIS A 40 -37.52 35.70 -0.72
C HIS A 40 -37.13 34.88 0.53
N ASP A 41 -37.74 35.32 1.63
CA ASP A 41 -38.86 34.68 2.35
C ASP A 41 -38.70 33.36 3.14
N ASP A 42 -39.19 33.53 4.35
CA ASP A 42 -39.32 32.68 5.54
C ASP A 42 -40.39 31.60 5.38
N HIS A 43 -40.12 30.38 5.89
CA HIS A 43 -41.18 29.47 6.32
C HIS A 43 -40.70 28.57 7.47
N THR A 44 -41.22 28.90 8.64
CA THR A 44 -41.32 28.09 9.85
C THR A 44 -42.36 26.98 9.67
N ILE A 45 -42.02 25.73 10.02
CA ILE A 45 -42.97 24.72 10.51
C ILE A 45 -42.32 23.96 11.67
N GLN A 46 -43.12 23.81 12.70
CA GLN A 46 -42.85 23.27 14.02
C GLN A 46 -43.66 21.96 14.21
N ASP A 47 -43.28 21.18 15.23
CA ASP A 47 -43.94 19.96 15.78
C ASP A 47 -43.64 18.65 14.99
N ASP A 48 -43.26 17.50 15.57
CA ASP A 48 -43.55 16.93 16.88
C ASP A 48 -42.45 15.97 17.37
N ALA A 49 -42.22 15.99 18.69
CA ALA A 49 -41.49 14.97 19.43
C ALA A 49 -42.37 13.72 19.67
N HIS A 50 -41.79 12.52 19.61
CA HIS A 50 -42.02 11.44 20.60
C HIS A 50 -41.01 10.29 20.46
N ASN A 51 -40.19 10.17 21.52
CA ASN A 51 -39.85 8.94 22.24
C ASN A 51 -38.94 7.88 21.59
N ALA A 52 -37.68 7.85 22.03
CA ALA A 52 -36.99 6.60 22.35
C ALA A 52 -36.04 6.83 23.54
N THR A 53 -36.34 6.11 24.60
CA THR A 53 -35.77 6.13 25.93
C THR A 53 -34.38 5.50 25.96
N GLU A 54 -33.58 6.01 26.90
CA GLU A 54 -32.29 5.55 27.41
C GLU A 54 -31.99 4.05 27.29
N GLN A 55 -30.74 3.72 26.94
CA GLN A 55 -29.95 2.80 27.77
C GLN A 55 -28.45 3.11 27.67
N HIS A 56 -27.95 3.66 28.78
CA HIS A 56 -26.55 3.69 29.18
C HIS A 56 -25.86 2.33 29.01
N HIS A 57 -24.68 2.29 28.39
CA HIS A 57 -23.57 1.45 28.85
C HIS A 57 -22.23 2.13 28.57
N HIS A 58 -21.78 2.89 29.57
CA HIS A 58 -20.36 3.15 29.80
C HIS A 58 -19.76 1.89 30.42
N SER A 59 -18.78 1.29 29.74
CA SER A 59 -17.77 0.40 30.36
C SER A 59 -16.48 0.64 29.59
N LEU A 60 -15.60 1.54 30.05
CA LEU A 60 -14.45 1.17 30.90
C LEU A 60 -13.88 -0.19 30.51
N PHE A 61 -13.22 -0.26 29.35
CA PHE A 61 -12.25 -1.32 29.09
C PHE A 61 -11.02 -1.04 29.93
N LEU A 62 -10.93 -1.75 31.06
CA LEU A 62 -9.65 -1.95 31.74
C LEU A 62 -8.65 -2.49 30.72
N SER A 63 -7.49 -1.84 30.71
CA SER A 63 -6.29 -2.27 29.99
C SER A 63 -5.80 -3.60 30.57
N ASP A 64 -6.29 -4.72 30.04
CA ASP A 64 -5.74 -6.04 30.30
C ASP A 64 -4.99 -6.53 29.06
N GLY A 65 -3.66 -6.35 29.10
CA GLY A 65 -2.70 -7.29 28.52
C GLY A 65 -2.78 -7.62 27.03
N VAL A 66 -3.01 -6.66 26.14
CA VAL A 66 -2.81 -6.88 24.69
C VAL A 66 -1.33 -7.15 24.41
N ARG A 67 -1.01 -8.36 23.93
CA ARG A 67 0.34 -8.69 23.44
C ARG A 67 0.41 -8.43 21.95
N TYR A 68 1.07 -7.35 21.56
CA TYR A 68 1.40 -7.05 20.17
C TYR A 68 2.55 -7.96 19.72
N ARG A 69 2.32 -8.77 18.70
CA ARG A 69 3.37 -9.54 18.04
C ARG A 69 3.65 -8.91 16.68
N ALA A 70 4.70 -8.10 16.61
CA ALA A 70 5.21 -7.64 15.33
C ALA A 70 5.93 -8.80 14.62
N SER A 71 5.43 -9.20 13.45
CA SER A 71 6.09 -10.21 12.60
C SER A 71 7.25 -9.55 11.86
N HIS A 72 8.40 -9.42 12.52
CA HIS A 72 9.63 -8.99 11.85
C HIS A 72 10.11 -10.10 10.89
N ALA A 73 9.99 -9.85 9.59
CA ALA A 73 10.68 -10.62 8.55
C ALA A 73 12.21 -10.36 8.62
N GLY A 74 12.89 -11.05 9.52
CA GLY A 74 14.33 -10.97 9.70
C GLY A 74 15.11 -11.79 8.66
N ARG A 75 15.80 -11.08 7.76
CA ARG A 75 17.02 -11.57 7.06
C ARG A 75 18.10 -11.90 8.10
N HIS A 76 18.76 -13.05 8.00
CA HIS A 76 20.23 -13.21 8.07
C HIS A 76 20.64 -14.70 8.05
N ARG A 77 21.38 -15.09 6.99
CA ARG A 77 22.35 -16.20 7.04
C ARG A 77 23.68 -15.63 7.53
N LEU A 78 24.33 -16.31 8.48
CA LEU A 78 25.78 -16.59 8.47
C LEU A 78 26.12 -17.55 9.63
N ALA A 79 26.84 -18.61 9.28
CA ALA A 79 27.29 -19.68 10.13
C ALA A 79 28.62 -19.33 10.82
N ALA A 80 28.85 -19.82 12.04
CA ALA A 80 30.18 -20.07 12.59
C ALA A 80 30.13 -20.96 13.85
N THR A 81 30.58 -22.20 13.68
CA THR A 81 31.53 -22.99 14.52
C THR A 81 31.33 -23.12 16.04
N THR A 82 31.19 -24.40 16.42
CA THR A 82 31.35 -25.06 17.73
C THR A 82 32.68 -24.76 18.48
N PRO A 83 32.78 -25.08 19.79
CA PRO A 83 33.43 -26.36 20.12
C PRO A 83 32.77 -27.19 21.24
N VAL A 84 32.77 -28.50 20.95
CA VAL A 84 32.87 -29.74 21.75
C VAL A 84 33.23 -29.62 23.25
N VAL A 85 32.40 -30.23 24.10
CA VAL A 85 32.78 -30.87 25.38
C VAL A 85 32.07 -32.24 25.49
N SER A 86 32.81 -33.30 25.82
CA SER A 86 32.40 -34.72 25.92
C SER A 86 32.24 -35.16 27.40
N PRO A 87 31.75 -36.37 27.75
CA PRO A 87 30.62 -36.56 28.67
C PRO A 87 31.02 -37.14 30.03
N ARG A 88 30.20 -36.95 31.07
CA ARG A 88 30.40 -37.68 32.34
C ARG A 88 29.09 -38.08 33.02
N ALA A 89 28.89 -39.40 33.05
CA ALA A 89 28.19 -40.23 34.04
C ALA A 89 26.73 -39.91 34.41
N SER A 90 25.83 -40.79 33.96
CA SER A 90 24.45 -40.98 34.41
C SER A 90 24.36 -41.75 35.75
N PRO A 91 23.54 -41.30 36.71
CA PRO A 91 22.98 -42.13 37.78
C PRO A 91 21.52 -42.54 37.47
N PRO A 92 20.91 -43.47 38.25
CA PRO A 92 20.06 -44.52 37.72
C PRO A 92 18.62 -44.11 37.40
N THR A 93 18.06 -44.87 36.46
CA THR A 93 16.68 -44.95 36.03
C THR A 93 15.72 -45.04 37.23
N ILE A 94 14.94 -43.99 37.45
CA ILE A 94 13.63 -44.12 38.10
C ILE A 94 12.63 -44.26 36.96
N GLU A 95 12.16 -45.48 36.72
CA GLU A 95 10.98 -45.72 35.90
C GLU A 95 9.76 -45.11 36.61
N SER A 96 9.54 -43.81 36.44
CA SER A 96 8.20 -43.28 36.57
C SER A 96 7.46 -43.70 35.30
N ARG A 97 6.62 -44.72 35.46
CA ARG A 97 5.61 -45.14 34.49
C ARG A 97 4.64 -43.97 34.28
N VAL A 98 5.05 -42.95 33.54
CA VAL A 98 4.16 -41.92 33.03
C VAL A 98 3.35 -42.61 31.95
N SER A 99 2.22 -43.17 32.39
CA SER A 99 1.14 -43.62 31.54
C SER A 99 0.86 -42.52 30.51
N GLY A 100 1.35 -42.71 29.29
CA GLY A 100 1.13 -41.83 28.16
C GLY A 100 -0.35 -41.75 27.84
N ARG A 101 -1.07 -40.85 28.52
CA ARG A 101 -2.22 -40.20 27.93
C ARG A 101 -1.66 -38.98 27.21
N LEU A 102 -1.36 -39.15 25.93
CA LEU A 102 -1.23 -38.02 25.03
C LEU A 102 -2.57 -37.28 25.11
N PHE A 103 -2.58 -36.14 25.80
CA PHE A 103 -3.77 -35.31 25.89
C PHE A 103 -4.19 -34.94 24.45
N PRO A 104 -5.47 -35.12 24.06
CA PRO A 104 -5.97 -34.76 22.72
C PRO A 104 -5.82 -33.25 22.40
N THR A 105 -5.44 -32.45 23.39
CA THR A 105 -5.27 -31.00 23.31
C THR A 105 -4.14 -30.55 22.38
N THR A 106 -3.06 -31.33 22.21
CA THR A 106 -1.90 -30.92 21.39
C THR A 106 -2.18 -30.97 19.88
N VAL A 107 -2.97 -31.95 19.44
CA VAL A 107 -3.39 -32.11 18.04
C VAL A 107 -4.43 -31.06 17.65
N HIS A 108 -5.36 -30.75 18.56
CA HIS A 108 -6.33 -29.68 18.31
C HIS A 108 -5.71 -28.27 18.29
N MET A 109 -4.74 -27.98 19.18
CA MET A 109 -4.03 -26.68 19.16
C MET A 109 -3.19 -26.48 17.89
N SER A 110 -2.57 -27.54 17.36
CA SER A 110 -1.80 -27.45 16.12
C SER A 110 -2.68 -27.18 14.90
N GLY A 111 -3.89 -27.77 14.85
CA GLY A 111 -4.88 -27.47 13.81
C GLY A 111 -5.39 -26.03 13.83
N ILE A 112 -5.65 -25.47 15.02
CA ILE A 112 -6.09 -24.07 15.16
C ILE A 112 -4.98 -23.10 14.74
N LEU A 113 -3.73 -23.36 15.14
CA LEU A 113 -2.60 -22.51 14.77
C LEU A 113 -2.35 -22.51 13.26
N ALA A 114 -2.46 -23.66 12.59
CA ALA A 114 -2.31 -23.76 11.14
C ALA A 114 -3.39 -22.94 10.40
N ARG A 115 -4.64 -22.99 10.87
CA ARG A 115 -5.75 -22.19 10.33
C ARG A 115 -5.55 -20.68 10.53
N GLN A 116 -5.04 -20.26 11.69
CA GLN A 116 -4.68 -18.86 11.94
C GLN A 116 -3.54 -18.40 11.02
N GLN A 117 -2.49 -19.21 10.87
CA GLN A 117 -1.37 -18.95 9.95
C GLN A 117 -1.82 -18.82 8.50
N TYR A 118 -2.75 -19.68 8.07
CA TYR A 118 -3.37 -19.57 6.76
C TYR A 118 -4.08 -18.22 6.57
N LEU A 119 -4.90 -17.78 7.53
CA LEU A 119 -5.60 -16.48 7.45
C LEU A 119 -4.62 -15.30 7.37
N ILE A 120 -3.52 -15.34 8.13
CA ILE A 120 -2.47 -14.31 8.08
C ILE A 120 -1.78 -14.28 6.71
N LYS A 121 -1.45 -15.45 6.15
CA LYS A 121 -0.83 -15.51 4.81
C LYS A 121 -1.81 -15.05 3.74
N LEU A 122 -3.07 -15.43 3.86
CA LEU A 122 -4.15 -15.08 2.94
C LEU A 122 -4.37 -13.56 2.91
N SER A 123 -4.48 -12.90 4.07
CA SER A 123 -4.63 -11.45 4.13
C SER A 123 -3.46 -10.74 3.45
N ARG A 124 -2.24 -11.19 3.72
CA ARG A 124 -1.02 -10.66 3.09
C ARG A 124 -1.04 -10.81 1.58
N ALA A 125 -1.45 -11.96 1.07
CA ALA A 125 -1.54 -12.20 -0.37
C ALA A 125 -2.63 -11.33 -1.03
N LEU A 126 -3.81 -11.22 -0.40
CA LEU A 126 -4.91 -10.40 -0.91
C LEU A 126 -4.51 -8.92 -1.01
N ILE A 127 -3.82 -8.37 -0.01
CA ILE A 127 -3.33 -6.98 -0.03
C ILE A 127 -2.25 -6.80 -1.10
N MET A 128 -1.29 -7.73 -1.18
CA MET A 128 -0.16 -7.65 -2.11
C MET A 128 -0.59 -7.67 -3.59
N TYR A 129 -1.66 -8.41 -3.93
CA TYR A 129 -2.10 -8.57 -5.31
C TYR A 129 -3.21 -7.61 -5.74
N GLY A 130 -3.72 -6.78 -4.83
CA GLY A 130 -4.64 -5.69 -5.16
C GLY A 130 -6.11 -6.02 -4.98
N ALA A 131 -6.46 -6.87 -4.01
CA ALA A 131 -7.86 -7.13 -3.67
C ALA A 131 -8.58 -5.83 -3.28
N PRO A 132 -9.85 -5.63 -3.69
CA PRO A 132 -10.61 -4.44 -3.33
C PRO A 132 -10.70 -4.27 -1.80
N PRO A 133 -10.24 -3.15 -1.23
CA PRO A 133 -10.09 -2.99 0.22
C PRO A 133 -11.45 -2.96 0.95
N HIS A 134 -12.52 -2.59 0.25
CA HIS A 134 -13.85 -2.62 0.84
C HIS A 134 -14.36 -4.04 1.12
N GLN A 135 -13.94 -5.02 0.31
CA GLN A 135 -14.37 -6.42 0.40
C GLN A 135 -13.39 -7.28 1.22
N LEU A 136 -12.18 -6.78 1.45
CA LEU A 136 -11.11 -7.53 2.13
C LEU A 136 -11.54 -8.03 3.51
N GLU A 137 -12.17 -7.16 4.31
CA GLU A 137 -12.68 -7.50 5.64
C GLU A 137 -13.79 -8.57 5.57
N GLU A 138 -14.67 -8.48 4.57
CA GLU A 138 -15.75 -9.45 4.36
C GLU A 138 -15.22 -10.82 3.94
N TYR A 139 -14.26 -10.86 3.00
CA TYR A 139 -13.58 -12.09 2.59
C TYR A 139 -12.86 -12.79 3.74
N MET A 140 -12.20 -12.01 4.59
CA MET A 140 -11.51 -12.53 5.76
C MET A 140 -12.49 -13.03 6.83
N SER A 141 -13.58 -12.29 7.07
CA SER A 141 -14.65 -12.71 7.97
C SER A 141 -15.32 -14.01 7.49
N MET A 142 -15.61 -14.11 6.20
CA MET A 142 -16.19 -15.32 5.59
C MET A 142 -15.25 -16.52 5.74
N SER A 143 -13.96 -16.34 5.47
CA SER A 143 -12.96 -17.40 5.58
C SER A 143 -12.74 -17.84 7.03
N SER A 144 -12.72 -16.90 7.98
CA SER A 144 -12.62 -17.22 9.40
C SER A 144 -13.80 -18.05 9.89
N ARG A 145 -15.02 -17.72 9.44
CA ARG A 145 -16.23 -18.49 9.75
C ARG A 145 -16.20 -19.89 9.16
N ALA A 146 -15.75 -20.04 7.91
CA ALA A 146 -15.60 -21.35 7.28
C ALA A 146 -14.58 -22.25 8.00
N LEU A 147 -13.55 -21.64 8.61
CA LEU A 147 -12.51 -22.34 9.37
C LEU A 147 -12.83 -22.52 10.86
N GLU A 148 -14.03 -22.11 11.29
CA GLU A 148 -14.47 -22.14 12.69
C GLU A 148 -13.53 -21.39 13.64
N ILE A 149 -12.96 -20.27 13.18
CA ILE A 149 -12.14 -19.36 13.98
C ILE A 149 -12.94 -18.08 14.28
N GLU A 150 -12.94 -17.69 15.55
CA GLU A 150 -13.39 -16.37 15.98
C GLU A 150 -12.26 -15.36 15.77
N GLY A 151 -12.41 -14.51 14.75
CA GLY A 151 -11.44 -13.48 14.39
C GLY A 151 -12.11 -12.15 14.05
N GLU A 152 -11.49 -11.06 14.49
CA GLU A 152 -11.82 -9.69 14.10
C GLU A 152 -10.78 -9.16 13.12
N PHE A 153 -11.25 -8.54 12.04
CA PHE A 153 -10.42 -8.09 10.94
C PHE A 153 -10.68 -6.61 10.71
N PHE A 154 -9.61 -5.83 10.67
CA PHE A 154 -9.69 -4.39 10.44
C PHE A 154 -8.58 -3.96 9.50
N TYR A 155 -8.97 -3.23 8.45
CA TYR A 155 -8.06 -2.85 7.37
C TYR A 155 -7.85 -1.33 7.28
N ILE A 156 -6.58 -0.95 7.15
CA ILE A 156 -6.07 0.38 6.83
C ILE A 156 -5.13 0.23 5.60
N PRO A 157 -4.96 1.24 4.74
CA PRO A 157 -3.99 1.17 3.65
C PRO A 157 -2.62 0.68 4.13
N ASP A 158 -2.03 -0.24 3.37
CA ASP A 158 -0.76 -0.93 3.66
C ASP A 158 -0.70 -1.75 4.97
N CYS A 159 -1.82 -1.89 5.69
CA CYS A 159 -1.82 -2.53 7.01
C CYS A 159 -3.16 -3.20 7.37
N MET A 160 -3.10 -4.48 7.75
CA MET A 160 -4.26 -5.20 8.26
C MET A 160 -4.02 -5.70 9.67
N THR A 161 -4.95 -5.36 10.56
CA THR A 161 -4.97 -5.86 11.94
C THR A 161 -5.90 -7.06 12.02
N ILE A 162 -5.38 -8.15 12.58
CA ILE A 162 -6.11 -9.41 12.78
C ILE A 162 -6.09 -9.73 14.27
N GLY A 163 -7.25 -9.80 14.91
CA GLY A 163 -7.40 -10.24 16.28
C GLY A 163 -7.99 -11.64 16.32
N PHE A 164 -7.33 -12.59 16.97
CA PHE A 164 -7.89 -13.93 17.22
C PHE A 164 -8.35 -14.04 18.67
N ALA A 165 -9.64 -14.39 18.86
CA ALA A 165 -10.17 -14.66 20.19
C ALA A 165 -9.72 -16.05 20.66
N GLN A 166 -9.10 -16.13 21.84
CA GLN A 166 -8.72 -17.42 22.42
C GLN A 166 -9.85 -17.91 23.34
N SER A 167 -10.37 -19.12 23.06
CA SER A 167 -11.48 -19.75 23.81
C SER A 167 -11.26 -19.86 25.33
N THR A 168 -10.00 -19.82 25.79
CA THR A 168 -9.64 -19.89 27.21
C THR A 168 -9.20 -18.54 27.76
N ALA A 169 -10.15 -17.67 28.14
CA ALA A 169 -10.01 -16.49 29.04
C ALA A 169 -8.60 -15.83 29.11
N GLY A 170 -7.95 -15.69 27.98
CA GLY A 170 -6.59 -15.21 27.82
C GLY A 170 -6.61 -13.96 26.94
N PRO A 171 -5.53 -13.17 26.92
CA PRO A 171 -5.48 -11.97 26.10
C PRO A 171 -5.65 -12.35 24.62
N ALA A 172 -6.49 -11.60 23.90
CA ALA A 172 -6.61 -11.74 22.45
C ALA A 172 -5.23 -11.51 21.79
N GLU A 173 -4.84 -12.41 20.90
CA GLU A 173 -3.61 -12.25 20.12
C GLU A 173 -3.94 -11.35 18.93
N VAL A 174 -3.31 -10.18 18.88
CA VAL A 174 -3.47 -9.21 17.78
C VAL A 174 -2.20 -9.25 16.95
N GLU A 175 -2.35 -9.66 15.69
CA GLU A 175 -1.30 -9.65 14.69
C GLU A 175 -1.49 -8.48 13.72
N LEU A 176 -0.41 -7.72 13.53
CA LEU A 176 -0.35 -6.63 12.57
C LEU A 176 0.38 -7.10 11.31
N VAL A 177 -0.33 -7.08 10.18
CA VAL A 177 0.17 -7.51 8.88
C VAL A 177 0.39 -6.28 8.01
N GLU A 178 1.64 -5.83 7.94
CA GLU A 178 2.06 -4.70 7.09
C GLU A 178 2.53 -5.20 5.73
N VAL A 179 1.89 -4.74 4.66
CA VAL A 179 2.16 -5.18 3.29
C VAL A 179 1.93 -4.02 2.34
N LEU A 180 2.96 -3.70 1.55
CA LEU A 180 2.83 -2.70 0.49
C LEU A 180 1.82 -3.19 -0.55
N GLU A 181 0.84 -2.36 -0.85
CA GLU A 181 -0.16 -2.64 -1.89
C GLU A 181 0.48 -2.77 -3.27
N GLY A 182 0.12 -3.85 -3.97
CA GLY A 182 0.53 -4.12 -5.35
C GLY A 182 -0.68 -4.46 -6.21
N MET A 183 -0.44 -4.59 -7.51
CA MET A 183 -1.46 -5.05 -8.46
C MET A 183 -0.84 -6.13 -9.35
N ASP A 184 -1.39 -7.34 -9.23
CA ASP A 184 -1.13 -8.43 -10.15
C ASP A 184 -2.44 -9.20 -10.33
N LEU A 185 -3.18 -8.83 -11.38
CA LEU A 185 -4.53 -9.37 -11.62
C LEU A 185 -4.53 -10.89 -11.82
N GLY A 186 -3.44 -11.44 -12.39
CA GLY A 186 -3.32 -12.89 -12.59
C GLY A 186 -3.23 -13.61 -11.26
N ARG A 187 -2.28 -13.19 -10.41
CA ARG A 187 -2.11 -13.77 -9.07
C ARG A 187 -3.29 -13.46 -8.15
N GLN A 188 -3.91 -12.30 -8.31
CA GLN A 188 -5.10 -11.94 -7.54
C GLN A 188 -6.23 -12.94 -7.80
N GLN A 189 -6.44 -13.32 -9.05
CA GLN A 189 -7.43 -14.33 -9.40
C GLN A 189 -7.08 -15.69 -8.80
N ASP A 190 -5.82 -16.13 -8.90
CA ASP A 190 -5.37 -17.40 -8.30
C ASP A 190 -5.59 -17.43 -6.78
N VAL A 191 -5.28 -16.33 -6.07
CA VAL A 191 -5.51 -16.22 -4.62
C VAL A 191 -7.00 -16.21 -4.29
N TYR A 192 -7.83 -15.54 -5.10
CA TYR A 192 -9.28 -15.53 -4.92
C TYR A 192 -9.88 -16.92 -5.12
N ASP A 193 -9.39 -17.69 -6.08
CA ASP A 193 -9.84 -19.07 -6.31
C ASP A 193 -9.47 -19.97 -5.12
N ILE A 194 -8.25 -19.84 -4.57
CA ILE A 194 -7.83 -20.56 -3.34
C ILE A 194 -8.72 -20.17 -2.15
N LEU A 195 -8.97 -18.87 -1.96
CA LEU A 195 -9.86 -18.33 -0.93
C LEU A 195 -11.25 -18.99 -1.01
N MET A 196 -11.84 -19.01 -2.20
CA MET A 196 -13.18 -19.59 -2.42
C MET A 196 -13.18 -21.11 -2.21
N ASP A 197 -12.16 -21.82 -2.68
CA ASP A 197 -12.07 -23.27 -2.52
C ASP A 197 -11.94 -23.68 -1.05
N VAL A 198 -11.18 -22.93 -0.24
CA VAL A 198 -11.09 -23.15 1.21
C VAL A 198 -12.38 -22.74 1.91
N ALA A 199 -13.00 -21.63 1.53
CA ALA A 199 -14.26 -21.18 2.14
C ALA A 199 -15.43 -22.15 1.88
N HIS A 200 -15.43 -22.85 0.74
CA HIS A 200 -16.43 -23.86 0.39
C HIS A 200 -16.05 -25.29 0.82
N ASP A 201 -15.02 -25.46 1.65
CA ASP A 201 -14.53 -26.76 2.14
C ASP A 201 -14.16 -27.75 1.01
N ARG A 202 -13.73 -27.22 -0.15
CA ARG A 202 -13.24 -28.01 -1.29
C ARG A 202 -11.75 -28.31 -1.17
N LEU A 203 -11.03 -27.47 -0.44
CA LEU A 203 -9.59 -27.55 -0.23
C LEU A 203 -9.26 -27.44 1.26
N GLY A 204 -8.43 -28.36 1.76
CA GLY A 204 -7.94 -28.29 3.13
C GLY A 204 -6.97 -27.13 3.35
N VAL A 205 -6.90 -26.64 4.59
CA VAL A 205 -6.09 -25.47 5.00
C VAL A 205 -4.61 -25.62 4.67
N GLU A 206 -4.03 -26.79 4.95
CA GLU A 206 -2.62 -27.10 4.71
C GLU A 206 -2.28 -27.07 3.21
N GLU A 207 -3.20 -27.56 2.38
CA GLU A 207 -3.05 -27.52 0.92
C GLU A 207 -3.30 -26.11 0.37
N GLY A 208 -4.25 -25.36 0.95
CA GLY A 208 -4.47 -23.94 0.64
C GLY A 208 -3.23 -23.10 0.94
N GLU A 209 -2.60 -23.31 2.09
CA GLU A 209 -1.33 -22.66 2.45
C GLU A 209 -0.23 -22.99 1.45
N ARG A 210 -0.09 -24.27 1.07
CA ARG A 210 0.89 -24.72 0.08
C ARG A 210 0.71 -24.03 -1.27
N ARG A 211 -0.53 -23.96 -1.78
CA ARG A 211 -0.84 -23.28 -3.04
C ARG A 211 -0.60 -21.78 -2.95
N LEU A 212 -0.90 -21.17 -1.81
CA LEU A 212 -0.66 -19.75 -1.59
C LEU A 212 0.85 -19.42 -1.60
N ASP A 213 1.67 -20.30 -1.02
CA ASP A 213 3.14 -20.20 -1.09
C ASP A 213 3.65 -20.42 -2.52
N GLU A 214 3.01 -21.29 -3.33
CA GLU A 214 3.34 -21.46 -4.75
C GLU A 214 3.05 -20.20 -5.57
N VAL A 215 1.89 -19.57 -5.39
CA VAL A 215 1.53 -18.30 -6.05
C VAL A 215 2.49 -17.18 -5.64
N SER A 216 2.85 -17.13 -4.35
CA SER A 216 3.79 -16.13 -3.82
C SER A 216 5.24 -16.36 -4.29
N GLY A 217 5.64 -17.61 -4.47
CA GLY A 217 6.94 -18.00 -5.01
C GLY A 217 7.04 -17.96 -6.54
N ALA A 218 5.93 -17.75 -7.23
CA ALA A 218 5.89 -17.75 -8.69
C ALA A 218 6.81 -16.65 -9.25
N ARG A 219 7.52 -16.97 -10.33
CA ARG A 219 8.37 -16.01 -11.03
C ARG A 219 7.52 -14.96 -11.74
N PRO A 220 8.02 -13.72 -11.92
CA PRO A 220 7.32 -12.73 -12.74
C PRO A 220 7.10 -13.28 -14.15
N GLU A 221 5.87 -13.20 -14.64
CA GLU A 221 5.47 -13.80 -15.93
C GLU A 221 6.15 -13.13 -17.12
N TYR A 222 6.37 -11.82 -17.03
CA TYR A 222 6.91 -11.01 -18.12
C TYR A 222 8.32 -10.51 -17.81
N LYS A 223 9.17 -10.55 -18.85
CA LYS A 223 10.52 -9.98 -18.78
C LYS A 223 10.46 -8.46 -18.85
N VAL A 224 11.36 -7.79 -18.12
CA VAL A 224 11.46 -6.32 -18.07
C VAL A 224 11.51 -5.67 -19.45
N TRP A 225 12.26 -6.23 -20.40
CA TRP A 225 12.35 -5.66 -21.76
C TRP A 225 11.01 -5.69 -22.52
N PHE A 226 10.21 -6.74 -22.32
CA PHE A 226 8.86 -6.81 -22.91
C PHE A 226 7.93 -5.77 -22.29
N MET A 227 8.01 -5.58 -20.97
CA MET A 227 7.24 -4.53 -20.29
C MET A 227 7.61 -3.14 -20.82
N ILE A 228 8.90 -2.82 -21.01
CA ILE A 228 9.33 -1.54 -21.58
C ILE A 228 8.70 -1.29 -22.97
N LEU A 229 8.65 -2.34 -23.80
CA LEU A 229 7.99 -2.27 -25.11
C LEU A 229 6.49 -1.94 -24.98
N MET A 230 5.81 -2.54 -24.00
CA MET A 230 4.39 -2.28 -23.73
C MET A 230 4.15 -0.86 -23.21
N TYR A 231 5.05 -0.29 -22.40
CA TYR A 231 4.99 1.12 -22.01
C TYR A 231 5.04 2.06 -23.22
N GLY A 232 5.94 1.79 -24.17
CA GLY A 232 5.99 2.53 -25.44
C GLY A 232 4.72 2.39 -26.26
N LEU A 233 4.24 1.15 -26.45
CA LEU A 233 3.04 0.88 -27.24
C LEU A 233 1.81 1.57 -26.65
N ALA A 234 1.66 1.50 -25.33
CA ALA A 234 0.53 2.11 -24.66
C ALA A 234 0.58 3.64 -24.71
N SER A 235 1.76 4.25 -24.56
CA SER A 235 1.92 5.70 -24.77
C SER A 235 1.57 6.12 -26.21
N ALA A 236 2.00 5.33 -27.20
CA ALA A 236 1.67 5.55 -28.60
C ALA A 236 0.16 5.44 -28.89
N CYS A 237 -0.55 4.54 -28.21
CA CYS A 237 -2.01 4.43 -28.30
C CYS A 237 -2.74 5.58 -27.60
N VAL A 238 -2.24 6.04 -26.45
CA VAL A 238 -2.85 7.13 -25.69
C VAL A 238 -2.72 8.48 -26.40
N ALA A 239 -1.65 8.70 -27.17
CA ALA A 239 -1.44 9.96 -27.90
C ALA A 239 -2.64 10.40 -28.78
N PRO A 240 -3.16 9.58 -29.72
CA PRO A 240 -4.33 9.95 -30.52
C PRO A 240 -5.65 9.83 -29.73
N LEU A 241 -5.75 8.90 -28.77
CA LEU A 241 -7.00 8.62 -28.06
C LEU A 241 -7.32 9.66 -26.97
N GLY A 242 -6.31 10.16 -26.26
CA GLY A 242 -6.49 11.04 -25.11
C GLY A 242 -6.12 12.50 -25.35
N PHE A 243 -5.25 12.79 -26.33
CA PHE A 243 -4.65 14.11 -26.50
C PHE A 243 -4.66 14.61 -27.96
N GLU A 244 -5.59 14.08 -28.77
CA GLU A 244 -5.81 14.46 -30.18
C GLU A 244 -4.52 14.46 -31.02
N GLY A 245 -3.60 13.56 -30.70
CA GLY A 245 -2.31 13.42 -31.39
C GLY A 245 -2.44 13.00 -32.85
N ARG A 246 -1.55 13.51 -33.70
CA ARG A 246 -1.49 13.07 -35.10
C ARG A 246 -0.85 11.69 -35.17
N LEU A 247 -1.24 10.87 -36.15
CA LEU A 247 -0.61 9.56 -36.37
C LEU A 247 0.90 9.65 -36.68
N ILE A 248 1.39 10.83 -37.06
CA ILE A 248 2.83 11.08 -37.25
C ILE A 248 3.60 11.18 -35.92
N ASP A 249 2.93 11.48 -34.80
CA ASP A 249 3.52 11.61 -33.46
C ASP A 249 3.74 10.24 -32.80
N LEU A 250 3.05 9.19 -33.25
CA LEU A 250 3.09 7.82 -32.72
C LEU A 250 4.51 7.25 -32.51
N PRO A 251 5.43 7.28 -33.50
CA PRO A 251 6.76 6.70 -33.31
C PRO A 251 7.57 7.43 -32.25
N ILE A 252 7.37 8.74 -32.09
CA ILE A 252 8.09 9.53 -31.09
C ILE A 252 7.46 9.32 -29.71
N ALA A 253 6.12 9.27 -29.62
CA ALA A 253 5.40 8.90 -28.40
C ALA A 253 5.82 7.50 -27.91
N PHE A 254 6.00 6.55 -28.83
CA PHE A 254 6.50 5.22 -28.52
C PHE A 254 7.90 5.25 -27.86
N ILE A 255 8.82 6.04 -28.40
CA ILE A 255 10.19 6.17 -27.86
C ILE A 255 10.17 6.82 -26.47
N LEU A 256 9.37 7.89 -26.30
CA LEU A 256 9.21 8.56 -25.01
C LEU A 256 8.56 7.63 -23.96
N GLY A 257 7.55 6.85 -24.35
CA GLY A 257 6.94 5.84 -23.48
C GLY A 257 7.93 4.72 -23.09
N CYS A 258 8.75 4.25 -24.03
CA CYS A 258 9.83 3.30 -23.72
C CYS A 258 10.86 3.90 -22.74
N ASN A 259 11.15 5.20 -22.86
CA ASN A 259 12.04 5.90 -21.97
C ASN A 259 11.48 5.94 -20.53
N VAL A 260 10.20 6.25 -20.37
CA VAL A 260 9.51 6.16 -19.07
C VAL A 260 9.60 4.75 -18.48
N GLY A 261 9.28 3.73 -19.27
CA GLY A 261 9.37 2.33 -18.84
C GLY A 261 10.79 1.93 -18.41
N LEU A 262 11.81 2.42 -19.13
CA LEU A 262 13.20 2.19 -18.75
C LEU A 262 13.54 2.84 -17.41
N LEU A 263 13.15 4.10 -17.19
CA LEU A 263 13.39 4.81 -15.94
C LEU A 263 12.67 4.14 -14.77
N GLN A 264 11.43 3.69 -14.97
CA GLN A 264 10.65 3.05 -13.93
C GLN A 264 11.15 1.64 -13.60
N LEU A 265 11.33 0.76 -14.60
CA LEU A 265 11.62 -0.65 -14.35
C LEU A 265 13.12 -0.93 -14.08
N VAL A 266 14.03 -0.07 -14.52
CA VAL A 266 15.48 -0.29 -14.36
C VAL A 266 16.09 0.67 -13.34
N PHE A 267 15.81 1.97 -13.44
CA PHE A 267 16.46 2.95 -12.57
C PHE A 267 15.78 3.04 -11.21
N ALA A 268 14.46 3.19 -11.16
CA ALA A 268 13.73 3.27 -9.89
C ALA A 268 13.80 1.96 -9.10
N ALA A 269 13.83 0.81 -9.77
CA ALA A 269 13.96 -0.50 -9.12
C ALA A 269 15.34 -0.74 -8.45
N ASN A 270 16.41 -0.11 -8.95
CA ASN A 270 17.76 -0.34 -8.46
C ASN A 270 18.17 0.59 -7.30
N ASN A 271 17.53 1.76 -7.17
CA ASN A 271 17.91 2.72 -6.15
C ASN A 271 16.69 3.49 -5.60
N GLU A 272 16.43 3.29 -4.31
CA GLU A 272 15.33 3.89 -3.55
C GLU A 272 15.36 5.44 -3.59
N GLN A 273 16.55 6.03 -3.62
CA GLN A 273 16.70 7.48 -3.73
C GLN A 273 16.10 8.01 -5.05
N TYR A 274 16.28 7.27 -6.15
CA TYR A 274 15.70 7.63 -7.44
C TYR A 274 14.19 7.39 -7.47
N ALA A 275 13.70 6.34 -6.81
CA ALA A 275 12.26 6.06 -6.72
C ALA A 275 11.48 7.22 -6.07
N ASN A 276 12.03 7.83 -5.01
CA ASN A 276 11.37 8.94 -4.31
C ASN A 276 11.21 10.22 -5.17
N VAL A 277 12.12 10.45 -6.11
CA VAL A 277 12.10 11.63 -7.02
C VAL A 277 11.76 11.27 -8.46
N PHE A 278 11.39 10.01 -8.72
CA PHE A 278 11.19 9.47 -10.06
C PHE A 278 10.16 10.29 -10.85
N ASP A 279 9.01 10.58 -10.25
CA ASP A 279 7.93 11.36 -10.88
C ASP A 279 8.44 12.69 -11.44
N LEU A 280 9.23 13.41 -10.64
CA LEU A 280 9.78 14.71 -11.02
C LEU A 280 10.79 14.57 -12.17
N LEU A 281 11.74 13.63 -12.05
CA LEU A 281 12.82 13.44 -13.02
C LEU A 281 12.31 12.91 -14.36
N ALA A 282 11.42 11.92 -14.33
CA ALA A 282 10.86 11.32 -15.53
C ALA A 282 10.01 12.32 -16.30
N ALA A 283 9.18 13.12 -15.62
CA ALA A 283 8.40 14.19 -16.27
C ALA A 283 9.29 15.29 -16.85
N ALA A 284 10.33 15.73 -16.13
CA ALA A 284 11.27 16.73 -16.63
C ALA A 284 12.04 16.25 -17.86
N MET A 285 12.54 15.01 -17.84
CA MET A 285 13.31 14.47 -18.94
C MET A 285 12.44 14.25 -20.18
N ASN A 286 11.23 13.70 -20.03
CA ASN A 286 10.33 13.48 -21.16
C ASN A 286 9.78 14.80 -21.72
N SER A 287 9.47 15.79 -20.89
CA SER A 287 9.06 17.13 -21.36
C SER A 287 10.18 17.84 -22.14
N PHE A 288 11.42 17.74 -21.67
CA PHE A 288 12.59 18.26 -22.39
C PHE A 288 12.75 17.59 -23.77
N LEU A 289 12.70 16.25 -23.82
CA LEU A 289 12.80 15.49 -25.06
C LEU A 289 11.64 15.79 -26.01
N ALA A 290 10.41 15.83 -25.51
CA ALA A 290 9.22 16.13 -26.30
C ALA A 290 9.26 17.54 -26.90
N ARG A 291 9.78 18.54 -26.18
CA ARG A 291 10.07 19.88 -26.73
C ARG A 291 11.16 19.83 -27.79
N GLY A 292 12.21 19.03 -27.57
CA GLY A 292 13.26 18.74 -28.55
C GLY A 292 12.72 18.23 -29.87
N PHE A 293 11.93 17.17 -29.83
CA PHE A 293 11.30 16.60 -31.02
C PHE A 293 10.25 17.53 -31.63
N GLY A 294 9.50 18.24 -30.79
CA GLY A 294 8.52 19.24 -31.21
C GLY A 294 9.13 20.42 -31.98
N SER A 295 10.38 20.81 -31.70
CA SER A 295 11.04 21.92 -32.41
C SER A 295 11.54 21.55 -33.81
N ILE A 296 11.50 20.27 -34.20
CA ILE A 296 11.97 19.82 -35.51
C ILE A 296 11.07 20.42 -36.60
N HIS A 297 11.68 20.98 -37.65
CA HIS A 297 10.99 21.56 -38.80
C HIS A 297 10.02 22.73 -38.46
N ASN A 298 10.51 23.70 -37.66
CA ASN A 298 9.76 24.90 -37.24
C ASN A 298 8.44 24.60 -36.50
N GLY A 299 8.32 23.44 -35.84
CA GLY A 299 7.19 23.14 -34.96
C GLY A 299 5.87 22.79 -35.65
N GLN A 300 5.87 22.51 -36.96
CA GLN A 300 4.64 22.19 -37.71
C GLN A 300 4.38 20.69 -37.88
N LEU A 301 5.38 19.85 -37.64
CA LEU A 301 5.26 18.40 -37.82
C LEU A 301 4.74 17.71 -36.55
N PHE A 302 5.30 18.03 -35.39
CA PHE A 302 5.05 17.29 -34.15
C PHE A 302 4.46 18.18 -33.05
N CYS A 303 3.45 17.67 -32.34
CA CYS A 303 2.85 18.38 -31.21
C CYS A 303 3.58 18.08 -29.90
N SER A 304 4.35 19.04 -29.38
CA SER A 304 5.08 18.84 -28.11
C SER A 304 4.17 18.58 -26.92
N SER A 305 2.95 19.15 -26.90
CA SER A 305 1.99 18.94 -25.81
C SER A 305 1.52 17.49 -25.76
N THR A 306 1.08 16.97 -26.89
CA THR A 306 0.62 15.58 -27.03
C THR A 306 1.74 14.60 -26.67
N LEU A 307 2.97 14.81 -27.18
CA LEU A 307 4.11 13.94 -26.87
C LEU A 307 4.45 13.92 -25.37
N THR A 308 4.39 15.08 -24.72
CA THR A 308 4.67 15.19 -23.28
C THR A 308 3.56 14.53 -22.45
N GLN A 309 2.30 14.80 -22.77
CA GLN A 309 1.15 14.29 -22.02
C GLN A 309 1.00 12.77 -22.18
N SER A 310 1.14 12.24 -23.39
CA SER A 310 1.04 10.81 -23.67
C SER A 310 2.16 9.97 -23.05
N SER A 311 3.36 10.52 -22.89
CA SER A 311 4.47 9.83 -22.24
C SER A 311 4.32 9.83 -20.71
N ILE A 312 3.94 10.96 -20.11
CA ILE A 312 3.74 11.09 -18.67
C ILE A 312 2.50 10.32 -18.18
N PHE A 313 1.50 10.11 -19.04
CA PHE A 313 0.26 9.41 -18.70
C PHE A 313 0.49 8.05 -18.03
N MET A 314 1.52 7.30 -18.44
CA MET A 314 1.83 5.98 -17.86
C MET A 314 2.38 6.01 -16.44
N ILE A 315 2.87 7.16 -15.98
CA ILE A 315 3.35 7.36 -14.61
C ILE A 315 2.20 7.77 -13.68
N LEU A 316 1.11 8.27 -14.24
CA LEU A 316 0.03 8.88 -13.47
C LEU A 316 -0.62 7.83 -12.55
N PRO A 317 -0.78 8.10 -11.24
CA PRO A 317 -1.39 7.17 -10.29
C PRO A 317 -2.93 7.14 -10.42
N GLY A 318 -3.44 6.97 -11.64
CA GLY A 318 -4.87 7.06 -11.95
C GLY A 318 -5.69 5.98 -11.25
N TYR A 319 -5.18 4.74 -11.21
CA TYR A 319 -5.83 3.65 -10.49
C TYR A 319 -5.96 3.95 -9.00
N MET A 320 -4.86 4.35 -8.35
CA MET A 320 -4.85 4.66 -6.92
C MET A 320 -5.80 5.82 -6.58
N PHE A 321 -5.82 6.87 -7.41
CA PHE A 321 -6.75 7.98 -7.24
C PHE A 321 -8.21 7.51 -7.34
N LEU A 322 -8.53 6.70 -8.35
CA LEU A 322 -9.88 6.18 -8.56
C LEU A 322 -10.33 5.26 -7.42
N CYS A 323 -9.47 4.36 -6.96
CA CYS A 323 -9.74 3.52 -5.78
C CYS A 323 -10.01 4.36 -4.54
N GLY A 324 -9.19 5.39 -4.29
CA GLY A 324 -9.41 6.32 -3.19
C GLY A 324 -10.79 6.98 -3.25
N CYS A 325 -11.23 7.43 -4.43
CA CYS A 325 -12.57 7.98 -4.63
C CYS A 325 -13.68 6.96 -4.33
N PHE A 326 -13.56 5.71 -4.80
CA PHE A 326 -14.56 4.67 -4.53
C PHE A 326 -14.61 4.27 -3.05
N GLU A 327 -13.48 4.27 -2.35
CA GLU A 327 -13.43 4.02 -0.92
C GLU A 327 -14.08 5.13 -0.11
N VAL A 328 -13.83 6.41 -0.47
CA VAL A 328 -14.50 7.55 0.14
C VAL A 328 -16.01 7.48 -0.10
N GLN A 329 -16.44 7.11 -1.30
CA GLN A 329 -17.85 6.90 -1.62
C GLN A 329 -18.46 5.74 -0.82
N GLY A 330 -17.68 4.68 -0.55
CA GLY A 330 -18.04 3.56 0.32
C GLY A 330 -17.93 3.84 1.82
N HIS A 331 -17.88 5.12 2.23
CA HIS A 331 -17.73 5.55 3.62
C HIS A 331 -16.44 5.11 4.33
N LYS A 332 -15.43 4.60 3.60
CA LYS A 332 -14.08 4.31 4.12
C LYS A 332 -13.17 5.53 3.94
N ILE A 333 -13.51 6.62 4.63
CA ILE A 333 -12.92 7.96 4.43
C ILE A 333 -11.40 8.00 4.72
N VAL A 334 -10.94 7.33 5.77
CA VAL A 334 -9.52 7.35 6.17
C VAL A 334 -8.64 6.64 5.15
N ALA A 335 -9.08 5.46 4.70
CA ALA A 335 -8.36 4.65 3.72
C ALA A 335 -8.34 5.32 2.34
N GLY A 336 -9.49 5.82 1.88
CA GLY A 336 -9.57 6.51 0.59
C GLY A 336 -8.85 7.87 0.59
N GLY A 337 -8.97 8.64 1.67
CA GLY A 337 -8.40 9.99 1.79
C GLY A 337 -6.88 9.99 1.73
N THR A 338 -6.20 9.06 2.40
CA THR A 338 -4.73 8.95 2.39
C THR A 338 -4.20 8.66 0.98
N ARG A 339 -4.82 7.72 0.25
CA ARG A 339 -4.46 7.42 -1.16
C ARG A 339 -4.68 8.61 -2.09
N MET A 340 -5.79 9.32 -1.92
CA MET A 340 -6.08 10.52 -2.73
C MET A 340 -5.05 11.62 -2.50
N VAL A 341 -4.68 11.89 -1.24
CA VAL A 341 -3.65 12.89 -0.90
C VAL A 341 -2.30 12.50 -1.50
N TYR A 342 -1.91 11.23 -1.39
CA TYR A 342 -0.68 10.73 -2.00
C TYR A 342 -0.70 10.88 -3.53
N ALA A 343 -1.76 10.43 -4.20
CA ALA A 343 -1.91 10.57 -5.64
C ALA A 343 -1.85 12.04 -6.10
N MET A 344 -2.47 12.95 -5.33
CA MET A 344 -2.43 14.39 -5.60
C MET A 344 -1.00 14.96 -5.46
N ALA A 345 -0.24 14.52 -4.46
CA ALA A 345 1.17 14.88 -4.32
C ALA A 345 2.04 14.35 -5.48
N CYS A 346 1.76 13.16 -6.01
CA CYS A 346 2.42 12.63 -7.21
C CYS A 346 2.11 13.48 -8.44
N ILE A 347 0.83 13.81 -8.67
CA ILE A 347 0.40 14.67 -9.79
C ILE A 347 1.08 16.04 -9.72
N LEU A 348 1.21 16.60 -8.51
CA LEU A 348 1.92 17.86 -8.30
C LEU A 348 3.40 17.74 -8.70
N ARG A 349 4.10 16.67 -8.28
CA ARG A 349 5.50 16.40 -8.68
C ARG A 349 5.63 16.24 -10.20
N LEU A 350 4.69 15.56 -10.84
CA LEU A 350 4.66 15.41 -12.30
C LEU A 350 4.45 16.76 -13.01
N GLY A 351 3.54 17.59 -12.50
CA GLY A 351 3.28 18.94 -13.02
C GLY A 351 4.51 19.83 -12.93
N PHE A 352 5.18 19.85 -11.77
CA PHE A 352 6.45 20.58 -11.60
C PHE A 352 7.54 20.07 -12.53
N GLY A 353 7.70 18.75 -12.65
CA GLY A 353 8.68 18.13 -13.53
C GLY A 353 8.46 18.55 -14.98
N ASN A 354 7.22 18.50 -15.46
CA ASN A 354 6.85 18.95 -16.79
C ASN A 354 7.24 20.43 -17.02
N HIS A 355 6.93 21.33 -16.08
CA HIS A 355 7.31 22.74 -16.20
C HIS A 355 8.82 22.94 -16.25
N ILE A 356 9.59 22.24 -15.41
CA ILE A 356 11.05 22.33 -15.36
C ILE A 356 11.66 21.86 -16.69
N GLY A 357 11.23 20.69 -17.19
CA GLY A 357 11.73 20.16 -18.47
C GLY A 357 11.45 21.10 -19.65
N ALA A 358 10.23 21.63 -19.69
CA ALA A 358 9.80 22.62 -20.68
C ALA A 358 10.64 23.91 -20.64
N ALA A 359 10.93 24.43 -19.43
CA ALA A 359 11.72 25.63 -19.23
C ALA A 359 13.21 25.43 -19.59
N LEU A 360 13.79 24.29 -19.20
CA LEU A 360 15.19 23.94 -19.52
C LEU A 360 15.43 23.92 -21.03
N TYR A 361 14.51 23.32 -21.80
CA TYR A 361 14.63 23.32 -23.26
C TYR A 361 14.53 24.74 -23.83
N GLY A 362 13.59 25.54 -23.32
CA GLY A 362 13.42 26.93 -23.74
C GLY A 362 14.65 27.81 -23.47
N MET A 363 15.38 27.55 -22.38
CA MET A 363 16.65 28.24 -22.10
C MET A 363 17.81 27.77 -22.99
N MET A 364 17.78 26.54 -23.48
CA MET A 364 18.85 26.00 -24.34
C MET A 364 18.74 26.49 -25.79
N VAL A 365 17.51 26.68 -26.29
CA VAL A 365 17.24 27.07 -27.68
C VAL A 365 17.25 28.60 -27.88
N ARG A 366 17.13 29.36 -26.79
CA ARG A 366 17.18 30.82 -26.78
C ARG A 366 18.60 31.32 -26.58
#